data_AF-A0A967BZT0-F1
#
_entry.id   AF-A0A967BZT0-F1
#
_cell.length_a   1.000
_cell.length_b   1.000
_cell.length_c   1.000
_cell.angle_alpha   90.00
_cell.angle_beta   90.00
_cell.angle_gamma   90.00
#
_symmetry.space_group_name_H-M   'P 1'
#
loop_
_entity.id
_entity.type
_entity.pdbx_description
1 polymer ?
#
loop_
_entity_poly.entity_id
_entity_poly.type
_entity_poly.pdbx_seq_one_letter_code
_entity_poly.pdbx_strand_id
1 'polypeptide(L)'
;MPTIAVIGSSRTPPDHPDYRDAQRLGRLLAEAGFTVASGGYGGLMEAVSQGARSVGGPVVGVTAPDVFPGRAGVNEYVTDEQPAETL
;
A
#
# COMPACT_ATOMS: atom_id res chain seq x y z
N MET A 1 14.14 7.69 -7.21
CA MET A 1 14.13 6.86 -6.01
C MET A 1 13.66 5.47 -6.43
N PRO A 2 14.34 4.38 -6.05
CA PRO A 2 13.88 3.03 -6.41
C PRO A 2 12.56 2.71 -5.71
N THR A 3 11.69 1.98 -6.41
CA THR A 3 10.37 1.58 -5.91
C THR A 3 10.36 0.10 -5.57
N ILE A 4 9.81 -0.25 -4.42
CA ILE A 4 9.58 -1.63 -3.98
C ILE A 4 8.08 -1.91 -3.98
N ALA A 5 7.67 -2.88 -4.80
CA ALA A 5 6.29 -3.36 -4.82
C ALA A 5 6.08 -4.42 -3.73
N VAL A 6 5.03 -4.23 -2.93
CA VAL A 6 4.66 -5.15 -1.84
C VAL A 6 3.28 -5.72 -2.13
N ILE A 7 3.20 -7.05 -2.20
CA ILE A 7 1.98 -7.79 -2.51
C ILE A 7 1.47 -8.48 -1.24
N GLY A 8 0.19 -8.30 -0.94
CA GLY A 8 -0.44 -8.87 0.24
C GLY A 8 -1.97 -8.86 0.15
N SER A 9 -2.61 -9.56 1.07
CA SER A 9 -4.07 -9.69 1.13
C SER A 9 -4.75 -8.33 1.30
N SER A 10 -5.78 -8.07 0.47
CA SER A 10 -6.65 -6.89 0.59
C SER A 10 -7.64 -6.92 1.76
N ARG A 11 -7.67 -8.01 2.53
CA ARG A 11 -8.74 -8.29 3.51
C ARG A 11 -8.23 -8.56 4.93
N THR A 12 -6.91 -8.53 5.14
CA THR A 12 -6.33 -8.80 6.47
C THR A 12 -6.73 -7.67 7.43
N PRO A 13 -7.35 -7.99 8.59
CA PRO A 13 -7.83 -6.96 9.51
C PRO A 13 -6.67 -6.32 10.30
N PRO A 14 -6.83 -5.09 10.84
CA PRO A 14 -5.77 -4.37 11.55
C PRO A 14 -5.23 -5.03 12.82
N ASP A 15 -6.00 -5.93 13.43
CA ASP A 15 -5.61 -6.70 14.62
C ASP A 15 -4.78 -7.94 14.32
N HIS A 16 -4.68 -8.35 13.04
CA HIS A 16 -3.89 -9.49 12.61
C HIS A 16 -2.38 -9.22 12.76
N PRO A 17 -1.57 -10.19 13.22
CA PRO A 17 -0.11 -10.02 13.35
C PRO A 17 0.55 -9.54 12.06
N ASP A 18 0.22 -10.14 10.92
CA ASP A 18 0.75 -9.74 9.61
C ASP A 18 0.48 -8.28 9.24
N TYR A 19 -0.60 -7.66 9.75
CA TYR A 19 -0.86 -6.25 9.53
C TYR A 19 0.22 -5.39 10.21
N ARG A 20 0.59 -5.74 11.45
CA ARG A 20 1.68 -5.06 12.18
C ARG A 20 3.02 -5.27 11.52
N ASP A 21 3.28 -6.47 11.00
CA ASP A 21 4.51 -6.76 10.27
C ASP A 21 4.58 -5.98 8.95
N ALA A 22 3.47 -5.87 8.21
CA ALA A 22 3.39 -5.05 7.01
C ALA A 22 3.59 -3.55 7.29
N GLN A 23 3.00 -3.02 8.37
CA GLN A 23 3.28 -1.66 8.83
C GLN A 23 4.77 -1.46 9.15
N ARG A 24 5.38 -2.39 9.88
CA ARG A 24 6.81 -2.34 10.19
C ARG A 24 7.66 -2.36 8.92
N LEU A 25 7.33 -3.23 7.96
CA LEU A 25 8.00 -3.33 6.68
C LEU A 25 7.93 -2.01 5.91
N GLY A 26 6.74 -1.42 5.77
CA GLY A 26 6.54 -0.16 5.07
C GLY A 26 7.38 0.98 5.65
N ARG A 27 7.44 1.08 6.98
CA ARG A 27 8.29 2.06 7.67
C ARG A 27 9.76 1.86 7.34
N LEU A 28 10.27 0.63 7.46
CA LEU A 28 11.67 0.32 7.21
C LEU A 28 12.08 0.60 5.75
N LEU A 29 11.20 0.30 4.79
CA LEU A 29 11.44 0.60 3.38
C LEU A 29 11.53 2.12 3.14
N ALA A 30 10.62 2.90 3.72
CA ALA A 30 10.64 4.35 3.59
C ALA A 30 11.86 4.98 4.29
N GLU A 31 12.22 4.53 5.49
CA GLU A 31 13.43 4.97 6.21
C GLU A 31 14.71 4.67 5.41
N ALA A 32 14.73 3.57 4.67
CA ALA A 32 15.83 3.20 3.77
C ALA A 32 15.84 3.99 2.44
N GLY A 33 14.91 4.92 2.24
CA GLY A 33 14.85 5.78 1.07
C GLY A 33 14.21 5.13 -0.17
N PHE A 34 13.31 4.17 0.02
CA PHE A 34 12.52 3.57 -1.06
C PHE A 34 11.12 4.19 -1.15
N THR A 35 10.59 4.24 -2.37
CA THR A 35 9.15 4.41 -2.59
C THR A 35 8.46 3.07 -2.39
N VAL A 36 7.36 3.04 -1.64
CA VAL A 36 6.55 1.82 -1.47
C VAL A 36 5.42 1.82 -2.48
N ALA A 37 5.26 0.73 -3.23
CA ALA A 37 4.12 0.53 -4.12
C ALA A 37 3.28 -0.67 -3.67
N SER A 38 1.96 -0.57 -3.77
CA SER A 38 1.03 -1.67 -3.53
C SER A 38 -0.20 -1.53 -4.44
N GLY A 39 -1.17 -2.45 -4.33
CA GLY A 39 -2.45 -2.30 -5.03
C GLY A 39 -3.35 -1.19 -4.46
N GLY A 40 -2.90 -0.46 -3.43
CA GLY A 40 -3.53 0.77 -2.96
C GLY A 40 -4.84 0.62 -2.18
N TYR A 41 -5.42 -0.58 -2.08
CA TYR A 41 -6.68 -0.82 -1.34
C TYR A 41 -6.43 -1.13 0.15
N GLY A 42 -7.37 -1.81 0.82
CA GLY A 42 -7.29 -2.18 2.24
C GLY A 42 -6.34 -3.35 2.57
N GLY A 43 -6.38 -3.80 3.82
CA GLY A 43 -5.64 -4.95 4.31
C GLY A 43 -4.13 -4.72 4.40
N LEU A 44 -3.32 -5.70 3.98
CA LEU A 44 -1.86 -5.59 4.03
C LEU A 44 -1.31 -4.48 3.11
N MET A 45 -2.05 -4.13 2.05
CA MET A 45 -1.69 -3.00 1.17
C MET A 45 -1.83 -1.67 1.92
N GLU A 46 -2.88 -1.50 2.71
CA GLU A 46 -3.04 -0.35 3.59
C GLU A 46 -2.00 -0.34 4.70
N ALA A 47 -1.75 -1.49 5.33
CA ALA A 47 -0.76 -1.61 6.40
C ALA A 47 0.64 -1.15 5.95
N VAL A 48 1.11 -1.61 4.79
CA VAL A 48 2.44 -1.22 4.28
C VAL A 48 2.47 0.26 3.88
N SER A 49 1.39 0.78 3.28
CA SER A 49 1.25 2.21 2.95
C SER A 49 1.28 3.07 4.21
N GLN A 50 0.56 2.68 5.27
CA GLN A 50 0.54 3.36 6.56
C GLN A 50 1.93 3.39 7.20
N GLY A 51 2.64 2.27 7.15
CA GLY A 51 4.03 2.16 7.61
C GLY A 51 4.94 3.18 6.93
N ALA A 52 4.91 3.22 5.60
CA ALA A 52 5.73 4.13 4.80
C ALA A 52 5.39 5.60 5.06
N ARG A 53 4.09 5.94 5.14
CA ARG A 53 3.65 7.32 5.40
C ARG A 53 3.97 7.81 6.81
N SER A 54 4.06 6.92 7.80
CA SER A 54 4.37 7.30 9.18
C SER A 54 5.72 8.01 9.34
N VAL A 55 6.64 7.83 8.39
CA VAL A 55 7.95 8.50 8.31
C VAL A 55 8.06 9.46 7.13
N GLY A 56 6.93 9.84 6.52
CA GLY A 56 6.89 10.76 5.38
C GLY A 56 7.30 10.14 4.04
N GLY A 57 7.42 8.82 3.95
CA GLY A 57 7.79 8.12 2.72
C GLY A 57 6.72 8.24 1.62
N PRO A 58 7.13 8.23 0.34
CA PRO A 58 6.21 8.21 -0.79
C PRO A 58 5.57 6.83 -0.96
N VAL A 59 4.28 6.84 -1.32
CA VAL A 59 3.46 5.64 -1.51
C VAL A 59 2.70 5.71 -2.83
N VAL A 60 2.87 4.69 -3.66
CA VAL A 60 2.16 4.50 -4.93
C VAL A 60 1.08 3.43 -4.76
N GLY A 61 -0.14 3.74 -5.17
CA GLY A 61 -1.25 2.78 -5.26
C GLY A 61 -1.55 2.44 -6.71
N VAL A 62 -1.27 1.21 -7.14
CA VAL A 62 -1.60 0.71 -8.48
C VAL A 62 -2.98 0.04 -8.44
N THR A 63 -4.03 0.80 -8.72
CA THR A 63 -5.42 0.34 -8.65
C THR A 63 -5.89 -0.27 -9.97
N ALA A 64 -6.99 -1.02 -9.97
CA ALA A 64 -7.64 -1.51 -11.19
C ALA A 64 -9.16 -1.25 -11.10
N PRO A 65 -9.59 0.02 -11.25
CA PRO A 65 -10.97 0.44 -10.97
C PRO A 65 -12.01 -0.28 -11.83
N ASP A 66 -11.72 -0.51 -13.11
CA ASP A 66 -12.63 -1.22 -14.03
C ASP A 66 -12.80 -2.70 -13.68
N VAL A 67 -11.76 -3.30 -13.09
CA VAL A 67 -11.79 -4.71 -12.62
C VAL A 67 -12.45 -4.81 -11.24
N PHE A 68 -12.33 -3.78 -10.41
CA PHE A 68 -12.84 -3.74 -9.04
C PHE A 68 -13.77 -2.55 -8.77
N PRO A 69 -14.89 -2.40 -9.49
CA PRO A 69 -15.74 -1.20 -9.45
C PRO A 69 -16.44 -0.98 -8.09
N GLY A 70 -16.52 -2.01 -7.25
CA GLY A 70 -17.15 -1.93 -5.92
C GLY A 70 -16.21 -1.55 -4.78
N ARG A 71 -14.92 -1.27 -5.05
CA ARG A 71 -13.98 -0.86 -4.01
C ARG A 71 -14.10 0.64 -3.73
N ALA A 72 -13.90 1.02 -2.47
CA ALA A 72 -14.02 2.41 -2.00
C ALA A 72 -12.91 3.36 -2.48
N GLY A 73 -12.07 2.94 -3.44
CA GLY A 73 -10.87 3.68 -3.87
C GLY A 73 -9.61 3.30 -3.09
N VAL A 74 -8.56 4.12 -3.25
CA VAL A 74 -7.29 3.95 -2.53
C VAL A 74 -7.42 4.24 -1.04
N ASN A 75 -6.58 3.61 -0.22
CA ASN A 75 -6.43 3.95 1.18
C ASN A 75 -5.81 5.35 1.35
N GLU A 76 -6.08 5.98 2.50
CA GLU A 76 -5.69 7.38 2.80
C GLU A 76 -4.18 7.65 2.80
N TYR A 77 -3.37 6.58 2.82
CA TYR A 77 -1.91 6.67 2.88
C TYR A 77 -1.27 6.76 1.49
N VAL A 78 -2.00 6.46 0.42
CA VAL A 78 -1.49 6.61 -0.96
C VAL A 78 -1.23 8.08 -1.27
N THR A 79 -0.04 8.39 -1.79
CA THR A 79 0.33 9.75 -2.24
C THR A 79 0.19 9.95 -3.74
N ASP A 80 0.26 8.86 -4.50
CA ASP A 80 0.17 8.84 -5.96
C ASP A 80 -0.64 7.61 -6.37
N GLU A 81 -1.82 7.82 -6.93
CA GLU A 81 -2.65 6.73 -7.48
C GLU A 81 -2.33 6.56 -8.97
N GLN A 82 -2.07 5.32 -9.38
CA GLN A 82 -1.78 4.93 -10.75
C GLN A 82 -2.77 3.85 -11.18
N PRO A 83 -3.94 4.24 -11.75
CA PRO A 83 -4.94 3.28 -12.21
C PRO A 83 -4.41 2.48 -13.41
N ALA A 84 -4.49 1.16 -13.33
CA ALA A 84 -4.19 0.23 -14.41
C ALA A 84 -5.45 -0.08 -15.22
N GLU A 85 -5.31 -0.12 -16.54
CA GLU A 85 -6.39 -0.46 -17.49
C GLU A 85 -6.72 -1.97 -17.45
N THR A 86 -5.76 -2.79 -17.04
CA THR A 86 -5.87 -4.25 -16.95
C THR A 86 -5.23 -4.78 -15.66
N LEU A 87 -5.39 -6.08 -15.41
CA LEU A 87 -4.59 -6.80 -14.39
C LEU A 87 -3.16 -7.07 -14.88
#